data_AF-A0A922WXB5-F1
#
_entry.id   AF-A0A922WXB5-F1
#
_cell.length_a   1.000
_cell.length_b   1.000
_cell.length_c   1.000
_cell.angle_alpha   90.00
_cell.angle_beta   90.00
_cell.angle_gamma   90.00
#
_symmetry.space_group_name_H-M   'P 1'
#
loop_
_entity.id
_entity.type
_entity.pdbx_description
1 polymer ?
#
loop_
_entity_poly.entity_id
_entity_poly.type
_entity_poly.pdbx_seq_one_letter_code
_entity_poly.pdbx_strand_id
1 'polypeptide(L)'
;MADLKKDAPSAGGAALGANVAGREAAGQLDQYHSPRSPRKRLVVKAIGPDGQPFKETGQVAKVLLSLVKAGEAGITPLARETWSLRLSDHVRKLKNRRGLTIVTLWGKHDDGRHARYVLRSTVNIIEVNSD
;
A
#
# COMPACT_ATOMS: atom_id res chain seq x y z
N MET A 1 -41.39 9.42 36.06
CA MET A 1 -40.73 8.53 35.07
C MET A 1 -41.02 9.08 33.69
N ALA A 2 -40.01 9.04 32.82
CA ALA A 2 -39.98 9.43 31.39
C ALA A 2 -39.92 10.93 31.06
N ASP A 3 -38.69 11.42 30.93
CA ASP A 3 -38.33 12.64 30.19
C ASP A 3 -38.09 12.23 28.72
N LEU A 4 -39.01 12.60 27.83
CA LEU A 4 -39.01 12.22 26.42
C LEU A 4 -38.19 13.24 25.63
N LYS A 5 -36.97 12.85 25.22
CA LYS A 5 -36.12 13.66 24.35
C LYS A 5 -36.76 13.84 22.97
N LYS A 6 -36.70 15.08 22.49
CA LYS A 6 -37.16 15.61 21.22
C LYS A 6 -36.35 15.04 20.05
N ASP A 7 -37.01 14.33 19.13
CA ASP A 7 -36.52 14.11 17.77
C ASP A 7 -37.14 15.17 16.84
N ALA A 8 -36.27 15.92 16.15
CA ALA A 8 -36.66 16.88 15.14
C ALA A 8 -37.07 16.16 13.83
N PRO A 9 -38.05 16.68 13.08
CA PRO A 9 -38.57 16.02 11.88
C PRO A 9 -37.61 16.12 10.69
N SER A 10 -37.39 14.98 10.04
CA SER A 10 -36.76 14.86 8.72
C SER A 10 -37.65 15.53 7.67
N ALA A 11 -37.16 16.62 7.08
CA ALA A 11 -37.77 17.29 5.93
C ALA A 11 -37.22 16.68 4.62
N GLY A 12 -38.10 16.17 3.77
CA GLY A 12 -37.71 15.65 2.46
C GLY A 12 -38.85 14.93 1.75
N GLY A 13 -39.89 15.70 1.41
CA GLY A 13 -41.08 15.24 0.71
C GLY A 13 -40.83 14.75 -0.72
N ALA A 14 -41.76 13.92 -1.18
CA ALA A 14 -41.83 13.33 -2.51
C ALA A 14 -42.05 14.35 -3.63
N ALA A 15 -41.51 14.05 -4.81
CA ALA A 15 -42.02 14.54 -6.09
C ALA A 15 -42.08 13.40 -7.10
N LEU A 16 -43.30 13.10 -7.52
CA LEU A 16 -43.69 12.24 -8.64
C LEU A 16 -43.34 12.95 -9.96
N GLY A 17 -42.72 12.27 -10.94
CA GLY A 17 -42.36 12.91 -12.22
C GLY A 17 -42.10 11.94 -13.37
N ALA A 18 -43.18 11.66 -14.12
CA ALA A 18 -43.28 11.36 -15.55
C ALA A 18 -42.16 10.57 -16.29
N ASN A 19 -42.56 9.40 -16.81
CA ASN A 19 -41.92 8.80 -17.98
C ASN A 19 -42.11 9.73 -19.20
N VAL A 20 -41.00 10.26 -19.74
CA VAL A 20 -40.99 10.90 -21.06
C VAL A 20 -40.01 10.13 -21.93
N ALA A 21 -40.55 9.44 -22.93
CA ALA A 21 -39.78 8.90 -24.04
C ALA A 21 -39.17 10.06 -24.83
N GLY A 22 -37.92 10.39 -24.53
CA GLY A 22 -37.12 11.38 -25.23
C GLY A 22 -36.19 10.72 -26.24
N ARG A 23 -36.43 11.03 -27.52
CA ARG A 23 -35.57 10.73 -28.68
C ARG A 23 -34.12 11.18 -28.46
N GLU A 24 -33.24 10.42 -29.09
CA GLU A 24 -31.80 10.59 -29.27
C GLU A 24 -31.29 12.05 -29.25
N ALA A 25 -30.37 12.32 -28.34
CA ALA A 25 -29.30 13.29 -28.55
C ALA A 25 -27.97 12.54 -28.35
N ALA A 26 -27.36 12.14 -29.45
CA ALA A 26 -26.03 11.57 -29.50
C ALA A 26 -25.00 12.63 -29.06
N GLY A 27 -24.77 12.71 -27.74
CA GLY A 27 -23.79 13.61 -27.12
C GLY A 27 -22.77 12.82 -26.33
N GLN A 28 -21.69 12.41 -27.00
CA GLN A 28 -20.33 12.23 -26.47
C GLN A 28 -20.22 11.84 -24.98
N LEU A 29 -20.46 10.57 -24.65
CA LEU A 29 -20.18 10.05 -23.30
C LEU A 29 -18.66 9.88 -23.12
N ASP A 30 -18.11 10.69 -22.21
CA ASP A 30 -16.87 10.54 -21.44
C ASP A 30 -15.86 9.47 -21.90
N GLN A 31 -14.90 9.89 -22.74
CA GLN A 31 -13.77 9.05 -23.18
C GLN A 31 -12.63 8.91 -22.12
N TYR A 32 -12.78 9.43 -20.90
CA TYR A 32 -11.67 9.55 -19.94
C TYR A 32 -11.54 8.43 -18.90
N HIS A 33 -12.48 7.48 -18.82
CA HIS A 33 -12.39 6.41 -17.82
C HIS A 33 -12.80 5.03 -18.34
N SER A 34 -12.03 4.50 -19.28
CA SER A 34 -12.00 3.04 -19.40
C SER A 34 -11.39 2.48 -18.10
N PRO A 35 -12.09 1.61 -17.34
CA PRO A 35 -11.49 0.99 -16.17
C PRO A 35 -10.32 0.14 -16.65
N ARG A 36 -9.09 0.61 -16.39
CA ARG A 36 -7.90 -0.21 -16.62
C ARG A 36 -8.06 -1.47 -15.78
N SER A 37 -7.81 -2.63 -16.39
CA SER A 37 -7.70 -3.88 -15.65
C SER A 37 -6.73 -3.67 -14.48
N PRO A 38 -7.08 -4.13 -13.26
CA PRO A 38 -6.25 -3.91 -12.09
C PRO A 38 -4.84 -4.48 -12.36
N ARG A 39 -3.83 -3.65 -12.14
CA ARG A 39 -2.44 -4.10 -12.31
C ARG A 39 -2.14 -5.17 -11.26
N LYS A 40 -1.58 -6.28 -11.72
CA LYS A 40 -1.17 -7.36 -10.84
C LYS A 40 -0.19 -6.87 -9.77
N ARG A 41 -0.37 -7.30 -8.53
CA ARG A 41 0.48 -6.88 -7.40
C ARG A 41 1.41 -8.01 -7.00
N LEU A 42 2.67 -7.67 -6.75
CA LEU A 42 3.60 -8.63 -6.16
C LEU A 42 3.07 -9.08 -4.80
N VAL A 43 3.09 -10.39 -4.54
CA VAL A 43 2.77 -11.00 -3.26
C VAL A 43 3.98 -11.81 -2.83
N VAL A 44 4.44 -11.57 -1.61
CA VAL A 44 5.54 -12.33 -1.01
C VAL A 44 5.03 -12.95 0.28
N LYS A 45 5.15 -14.27 0.39
CA LYS A 45 4.99 -14.98 1.66
C LYS A 45 6.37 -15.32 2.21
N ALA A 46 6.55 -15.11 3.51
CA ALA A 46 7.82 -15.34 4.19
C ALA A 46 7.59 -15.85 5.61
N ILE A 47 8.61 -16.46 6.20
CA ILE A 47 8.65 -16.83 7.61
C ILE A 47 9.54 -15.81 8.33
N GLY A 48 9.02 -15.23 9.42
CA GLY A 48 9.70 -14.25 10.25
C GLY A 48 10.71 -14.88 11.22
N PRO A 49 11.46 -14.04 11.97
CA PRO A 49 12.44 -14.51 12.95
C PRO A 49 11.80 -15.25 14.13
N ASP A 50 10.51 -15.07 14.36
CA ASP A 50 9.67 -15.76 15.34
C ASP A 50 9.13 -17.12 14.84
N GLY A 51 9.48 -17.51 13.60
CA GLY A 51 8.99 -18.72 12.96
C GLY A 51 7.56 -18.60 12.41
N GLN A 52 6.91 -17.43 12.52
CA GLN A 52 5.54 -17.25 12.05
C GLN A 52 5.50 -16.85 10.57
N PRO A 53 4.63 -17.46 9.75
CA PRO A 53 4.46 -17.07 8.37
C PRO A 53 3.70 -15.74 8.26
N PHE A 54 4.11 -14.88 7.33
CA PHE A 54 3.43 -13.63 7.02
C PHE A 54 3.41 -13.36 5.50
N LYS A 55 2.51 -12.48 5.09
CA LYS A 55 2.30 -12.10 3.69
C LYS A 55 2.38 -10.58 3.52
N GLU A 56 3.14 -10.14 2.54
CA GLU A 56 3.21 -8.74 2.10
C GLU A 56 2.79 -8.62 0.63
N THR A 57 2.25 -7.45 0.27
CA THR A 57 1.82 -7.17 -1.11
C THR A 57 2.32 -5.82 -1.62
N GLY A 58 2.35 -5.67 -2.94
CA GLY A 58 2.67 -4.41 -3.61
C GLY A 58 4.09 -3.90 -3.31
N GLN A 59 4.21 -2.64 -2.93
CA GLN A 59 5.52 -2.00 -2.71
C GLN A 59 6.24 -2.54 -1.47
N VAL A 60 5.51 -2.90 -0.41
CA VAL A 60 6.13 -3.47 0.79
C VAL A 60 6.73 -4.85 0.49
N ALA A 61 6.05 -5.65 -0.34
CA ALA A 61 6.58 -6.92 -0.84
C ALA A 61 7.88 -6.75 -1.64
N LYS A 62 7.95 -5.72 -2.50
CA LYS A 62 9.16 -5.40 -3.26
C LYS A 62 10.32 -5.03 -2.34
N VAL A 63 10.07 -4.16 -1.35
CA VAL A 63 11.06 -3.75 -0.35
C VAL A 63 11.57 -4.95 0.45
N LEU A 64 10.67 -5.84 0.90
CA LEU A 64 11.04 -7.06 1.61
C LEU A 64 11.96 -7.95 0.77
N LEU A 65 11.58 -8.20 -0.48
CA LEU A 65 12.36 -9.04 -1.39
C LEU A 65 13.75 -8.42 -1.66
N SER A 66 13.80 -7.10 -1.87
CA SER A 66 15.06 -6.38 -2.08
C SER A 66 15.96 -6.40 -0.85
N LEU A 67 15.41 -6.26 0.35
CA LEU A 67 16.17 -6.38 1.61
C LEU A 67 16.78 -7.77 1.78
N VAL A 68 15.99 -8.82 1.55
CA VAL A 68 16.49 -10.21 1.65
C VAL A 68 17.57 -10.47 0.60
N LYS A 69 17.35 -10.04 -0.65
CA LYS A 69 18.35 -10.20 -1.73
C LYS A 69 19.64 -9.42 -1.48
N ALA A 70 19.54 -8.20 -0.95
CA ALA A 70 20.71 -7.38 -0.68
C ALA A 70 21.50 -7.85 0.55
N GLY A 71 20.83 -8.53 1.49
CA GLY A 71 21.45 -9.01 2.72
C GLY A 71 22.16 -7.89 3.48
N GLU A 72 23.44 -8.11 3.77
CA GLU A 72 24.27 -7.16 4.52
C GLU A 72 24.58 -5.86 3.76
N ALA A 73 24.56 -5.88 2.42
CA ALA A 73 24.75 -4.68 1.63
C ALA A 73 23.61 -3.67 1.84
N GLY A 74 22.42 -4.17 2.18
CA GLY A 74 21.22 -3.38 2.41
C GLY A 74 20.73 -2.63 1.17
N ILE A 75 19.70 -1.81 1.36
CA ILE A 75 19.09 -1.02 0.29
C ILE A 75 19.04 0.45 0.67
N THR A 76 19.13 1.32 -0.33
CA THR A 76 19.09 2.78 -0.16
C THR A 76 17.90 3.38 -0.91
N PRO A 77 17.34 4.52 -0.46
CA PRO A 77 16.31 5.24 -1.19
C PRO A 77 16.73 5.72 -2.59
N LEU A 78 18.04 5.80 -2.86
CA LEU A 78 18.59 6.26 -4.15
C LEU A 78 18.47 5.22 -5.27
N ALA A 79 17.95 4.02 -5.00
CA ALA A 79 17.64 3.07 -6.07
C ALA A 79 16.65 3.69 -7.06
N ARG A 80 16.93 3.58 -8.36
CA ARG A 80 16.10 4.15 -9.46
C ARG A 80 14.76 3.41 -9.67
N GLU A 81 14.28 2.68 -8.67
CA GLU A 81 13.06 1.89 -8.76
C GLU A 81 11.89 2.54 -8.03
N THR A 82 10.66 2.39 -8.53
CA THR A 82 9.48 3.06 -7.96
C THR A 82 9.18 2.66 -6.51
N TRP A 83 9.65 1.50 -6.04
CA TRP A 83 9.48 1.07 -4.64
C TRP A 83 10.38 1.81 -3.66
N SER A 84 11.41 2.51 -4.15
CA SER A 84 12.31 3.31 -3.30
C SER A 84 11.64 4.59 -2.79
N LEU A 85 10.59 5.05 -3.49
CA LEU A 85 9.71 6.11 -3.01
C LEU A 85 9.04 5.66 -1.72
N ARG A 86 9.21 6.46 -0.65
CA ARG A 86 8.70 6.14 0.70
C ARG A 86 9.33 4.88 1.31
N LEU A 87 10.56 4.54 0.95
CA LEU A 87 11.28 3.39 1.53
C LEU A 87 11.25 3.37 3.06
N SER A 88 11.40 4.52 3.72
CA SER A 88 11.32 4.63 5.19
C SER A 88 9.96 4.19 5.75
N ASP A 89 8.84 4.50 5.08
CA ASP A 89 7.50 4.07 5.47
C ASP A 89 7.34 2.55 5.33
N HIS A 90 7.83 1.98 4.23
CA HIS A 90 7.79 0.55 3.98
C HIS A 90 8.64 -0.22 5.01
N VAL A 91 9.85 0.26 5.30
CA VAL A 91 10.71 -0.30 6.36
C VAL A 91 10.03 -0.21 7.72
N ARG A 92 9.43 0.94 8.06
CA ARG A 92 8.68 1.10 9.31
C ARG A 92 7.53 0.11 9.43
N LYS A 93 6.80 -0.16 8.34
CA LYS A 93 5.74 -1.19 8.31
C LYS A 93 6.30 -2.58 8.58
N LEU A 94 7.41 -2.95 7.95
CA LEU A 94 8.07 -4.24 8.18
C LEU A 94 8.54 -4.39 9.63
N LYS A 95 9.16 -3.36 10.21
CA LYS A 95 9.56 -3.35 11.62
C LYS A 95 8.37 -3.50 12.56
N ASN A 96 7.35 -2.66 12.41
CA ASN A 96 6.25 -2.56 13.37
C ASN A 96 5.23 -3.70 13.24
N ARG A 97 4.95 -4.18 12.02
CA ARG A 97 3.89 -5.16 11.78
C ARG A 97 4.39 -6.60 11.77
N ARG A 98 5.68 -6.81 11.43
CA ARG A 98 6.27 -8.14 11.27
C ARG A 98 7.42 -8.41 12.25
N GLY A 99 7.71 -7.46 13.14
CA GLY A 99 8.79 -7.61 14.12
C GLY A 99 10.19 -7.73 13.50
N LEU A 100 10.38 -7.30 12.24
CA LEU A 100 11.66 -7.43 11.58
C LEU A 100 12.67 -6.41 12.14
N THR A 101 13.85 -6.89 12.49
CA THR A 101 14.99 -6.06 12.87
C THR A 101 15.66 -5.55 11.59
N ILE A 102 15.46 -4.27 11.31
CA ILE A 102 16.08 -3.56 10.19
C ILE A 102 16.84 -2.36 10.76
N VAL A 103 18.15 -2.35 10.53
CA VAL A 103 19.08 -1.32 10.99
C VAL A 103 19.21 -0.25 9.92
N THR A 104 19.21 1.01 10.35
CA THR A 104 19.52 2.15 9.48
C THR A 104 20.97 2.56 9.70
N LEU A 105 21.80 2.39 8.68
CA LEU A 105 23.15 2.92 8.62
C LEU A 105 23.14 4.26 7.88
N TRP A 106 23.82 5.26 8.42
CA TRP A 106 23.88 6.59 7.81
C TRP A 106 25.21 6.75 7.07
N GLY A 107 25.13 6.87 5.74
CA GLY A 107 26.27 7.23 4.91
C GLY A 107 26.44 8.74 4.88
N LYS A 108 27.64 9.24 5.19
CA LYS A 108 27.98 10.66 5.03
C LYS A 108 28.44 10.90 3.60
N HIS A 109 27.78 11.80 2.89
CA HIS A 109 28.22 12.34 1.60
C HIS A 109 28.35 13.86 1.73
N ASP A 110 29.14 14.47 0.85
CA ASP A 110 29.34 15.93 0.84
C ASP A 110 28.01 16.68 0.64
N ASP A 111 27.05 16.08 -0.07
CA ASP A 111 25.75 16.66 -0.38
C ASP A 111 24.63 16.26 0.61
N GLY A 112 24.97 15.57 1.71
CA GLY A 112 24.01 15.20 2.76
C GLY A 112 24.19 13.79 3.33
N ARG A 113 23.18 13.33 4.08
CA ARG A 113 23.15 11.98 4.66
C ARG A 113 22.09 11.14 3.96
N HIS A 114 22.48 9.94 3.52
CA HIS A 114 21.53 8.97 3.02
C HIS A 114 21.43 7.78 3.97
N ALA A 115 20.21 7.27 4.11
CA ALA A 115 19.94 6.06 4.88
C ALA A 115 20.23 4.82 4.03
N ARG A 116 20.87 3.82 4.63
CA ARG A 116 20.98 2.46 4.13
C ARG A 116 20.30 1.52 5.12
N TYR A 117 19.33 0.75 4.64
CA TYR A 117 18.56 -0.18 5.46
C TYR A 117 19.09 -1.59 5.29
N VAL A 118 19.52 -2.21 6.39
CA VAL A 118 20.08 -3.56 6.42
C VAL A 118 19.18 -4.46 7.24
N LEU A 119 18.74 -5.58 6.64
CA LEU A 119 17.95 -6.60 7.33
C LEU A 119 18.87 -7.42 8.24
N ARG A 120 18.55 -7.49 9.53
CA ARG A 120 19.27 -8.29 10.53
C ARG A 120 18.48 -9.50 11.01
N SER A 121 17.15 -9.45 10.94
CA SER A 121 16.32 -10.62 11.20
C SER A 121 16.48 -11.66 10.10
N THR A 122 16.54 -12.93 10.51
CA THR A 122 16.38 -14.06 9.59
C THR A 122 14.97 -14.03 9.01
N VAL A 123 14.86 -13.97 7.69
CA VAL A 123 13.60 -14.04 6.96
C VAL A 123 13.76 -15.05 5.85
N ASN A 124 12.90 -16.06 5.83
CA ASN A 124 12.90 -17.06 4.77
C ASN A 124 11.73 -16.80 3.81
N ILE A 125 12.02 -16.51 2.55
CA ILE A 125 10.98 -16.33 1.53
C ILE A 125 10.49 -17.71 1.09
N ILE A 126 9.19 -17.96 1.24
CA ILE A 126 8.58 -19.25 0.90
C ILE A 126 7.82 -19.22 -0.43
N GLU A 127 7.32 -18.05 -0.84
CA GLU A 127 6.57 -17.92 -2.10
C GLU A 127 6.60 -16.49 -2.63
N VAL A 128 6.70 -16.34 -3.96
CA VAL A 128 6.66 -15.05 -4.65
C VAL A 128 5.74 -15.14 -5.86
N ASN A 129 4.57 -14.50 -5.77
CA ASN A 129 3.52 -14.57 -6.78
C ASN A 129 3.07 -13.18 -7.24
N SER A 130 2.18 -13.14 -8.23
CA SER A 130 1.44 -11.94 -8.63
C SER A 130 -0.06 -12.17 -8.42
N ASP A 131 -0.70 -11.31 -7.62
CA ASP A 131 -2.15 -11.21 -7.44
C ASP A 131 -2.79 -10.52 -8.64
#